data_AF-A0A3D4CKW8-F1
#
_entry.id   AF-A0A3D4CKW8-F1
#
_cell.length_a   1.000
_cell.length_b   1.000
_cell.length_c   1.000
_cell.angle_alpha   90.00
_cell.angle_beta   90.00
_cell.angle_gamma   90.00
#
_symmetry.space_group_name_H-M   'P 1'
#
loop_
_entity.id
_entity.type
_entity.pdbx_description
1 polymer ?
#
loop_
_entity_poly.entity_id
_entity_poly.type
_entity_poly.pdbx_seq_one_letter_code
_entity_poly.pdbx_strand_id
1 'polypeptide(L)'
;KNIWAGVLITAFLFSVLHMEFSGLLPRLVLGVVLGLLYAWSGNLWYSVLVHFLNNTSVVVYIYIKQINVENLEDLEMMNSVSPFAGIVSLAVASGLLYYFYRKTQLLRK
;
A
#
# COMPACT_ATOMS: atom_id res chain seq x y z
N LYS A 1 8.61 -10.13 22.43
CA LYS A 1 8.31 -10.68 21.08
C LYS A 1 8.70 -9.61 20.05
N ASN A 2 9.52 -9.93 19.05
CA ASN A 2 10.00 -8.94 18.07
C ASN A 2 8.89 -8.66 17.03
N ILE A 3 8.20 -7.52 17.17
CA ILE A 3 7.09 -7.11 16.29
C ILE A 3 7.56 -7.00 14.83
N TRP A 4 8.75 -6.46 14.61
CA TRP A 4 9.30 -6.21 13.27
C TRP A 4 9.52 -7.50 12.48
N ALA A 5 10.06 -8.53 13.11
CA ALA A 5 10.27 -9.82 12.46
C ALA A 5 8.94 -10.43 11.97
N GLY A 6 7.89 -10.37 12.81
CA GLY A 6 6.57 -10.87 12.44
C GLY A 6 5.94 -10.11 11.27
N VAL A 7 6.04 -8.78 11.29
CA VAL A 7 5.54 -7.92 10.21
C VAL A 7 6.28 -8.19 8.91
N LEU A 8 7.61 -8.22 8.92
CA LEU A 8 8.43 -8.41 7.71
C LEU A 8 8.22 -9.78 7.08
N ILE A 9 8.21 -10.86 7.88
CA ILE A 9 7.98 -12.22 7.38
C ILE A 9 6.58 -12.33 6.75
N THR A 10 5.56 -11.82 7.45
CA THR A 10 4.18 -11.89 6.96
C THR A 10 4.01 -11.07 5.67
N ALA A 11 4.58 -9.87 5.61
CA ALA A 11 4.54 -9.01 4.42
C ALA A 11 5.25 -9.66 3.23
N PHE A 12 6.39 -10.31 3.46
CA PHE A 12 7.13 -11.01 2.42
C PHE A 12 6.35 -12.19 1.88
N LEU A 13 5.83 -13.06 2.75
CA LEU A 13 5.00 -14.19 2.36
C LEU A 13 3.73 -13.73 1.63
N PHE A 14 3.05 -12.70 2.16
CA PHE A 14 1.90 -12.09 1.50
C PHE A 14 2.23 -11.66 0.08
N SER A 15 3.35 -10.97 -0.13
CA SER A 15 3.75 -10.49 -1.45
C SER A 15 4.08 -11.61 -2.44
N VAL A 16 4.90 -12.59 -2.02
CA VAL A 16 5.35 -13.69 -2.89
C VAL A 16 4.21 -14.63 -3.28
N LEU A 17 3.24 -14.88 -2.38
CA LEU A 17 2.09 -15.74 -2.66
C LEU A 17 1.16 -15.19 -3.76
N HIS A 18 1.31 -13.93 -4.17
CA HIS A 18 0.56 -13.37 -5.31
C HIS A 18 1.13 -13.78 -6.68
N MET A 19 2.31 -14.42 -6.72
CA MET A 19 2.90 -14.99 -7.94
C MET A 19 3.07 -13.98 -9.09
N GLU A 20 3.18 -12.69 -8.78
CA GLU A 20 3.39 -11.63 -9.75
C GLU A 20 4.52 -10.73 -9.22
N PHE A 21 5.65 -10.74 -9.92
CA PHE A 21 6.88 -10.12 -9.44
C PHE A 21 6.92 -8.60 -9.70
N SER A 22 6.23 -8.10 -10.73
CA SER A 22 6.13 -6.67 -11.03
C SER A 22 5.49 -5.86 -9.89
N GLY A 23 4.58 -6.45 -9.13
CA GLY A 23 3.94 -5.89 -7.95
C GLY A 23 4.55 -6.35 -6.62
N LEU A 24 5.66 -7.10 -6.62
CA LEU A 24 6.26 -7.64 -5.40
C LEU A 24 6.63 -6.53 -4.41
N LEU A 25 7.35 -5.51 -4.88
CA LEU A 25 7.80 -4.42 -4.02
C LEU A 25 6.63 -3.57 -3.49
N PRO A 26 5.68 -3.11 -4.33
CA PRO A 26 4.47 -2.43 -3.85
C PRO A 26 3.68 -3.23 -2.81
N ARG A 27 3.46 -4.54 -3.04
CA ARG A 27 2.72 -5.40 -2.10
C ARG A 27 3.49 -5.68 -0.82
N LEU A 28 4.81 -5.79 -0.89
CA LEU A 28 5.66 -5.94 0.30
C LEU A 28 5.52 -4.72 1.20
N VAL A 29 5.64 -3.52 0.63
CA VAL A 29 5.46 -2.26 1.36
C VAL A 29 4.06 -2.17 1.97
N LEU A 30 3.03 -2.48 1.18
CA LEU A 30 1.65 -2.52 1.69
C LEU A 30 1.51 -3.52 2.86
N GLY A 31 2.06 -4.73 2.73
CA GLY A 31 2.05 -5.74 3.79
C GLY A 31 2.70 -5.26 5.09
N VAL A 32 3.81 -4.51 4.99
CA VAL A 32 4.47 -3.89 6.15
C VAL A 32 3.54 -2.85 6.78
N VAL A 33 2.92 -1.98 5.99
CA VAL A 33 1.98 -0.97 6.48
C VAL A 33 0.81 -1.62 7.21
N LEU A 34 0.17 -2.62 6.61
CA LEU A 34 -0.95 -3.35 7.21
C LEU A 34 -0.52 -4.02 8.53
N GLY A 35 0.63 -4.68 8.55
CA GLY A 35 1.18 -5.30 9.76
C GLY A 35 1.43 -4.29 10.89
N LEU A 36 1.93 -3.09 10.57
CA LEU A 36 2.15 -2.02 11.56
C LEU A 36 0.84 -1.41 12.06
N LEU A 37 -0.14 -1.21 11.19
CA LEU A 37 -1.47 -0.72 11.60
C LEU A 37 -2.08 -1.64 12.65
N TYR A 38 -2.06 -2.96 12.42
CA TYR A 38 -2.53 -3.93 13.40
C TYR A 38 -1.64 -3.96 14.66
N ALA A 39 -0.32 -4.02 14.51
CA ALA A 39 0.59 -4.13 15.66
C ALA A 39 0.50 -2.94 16.63
N TRP A 40 0.26 -1.73 16.12
CA TRP A 40 0.15 -0.53 16.95
C TRP A 40 -1.25 -0.34 17.54
N SER A 41 -2.29 -0.57 16.74
CA SER A 41 -3.68 -0.32 17.16
C SER A 41 -4.36 -1.47 17.89
N GLY A 42 -3.92 -2.72 17.66
CA GLY A 42 -4.62 -3.92 18.11
C GLY A 42 -5.96 -4.17 17.40
N ASN A 43 -6.34 -3.36 16.41
CA ASN A 43 -7.62 -3.43 15.71
C ASN A 43 -7.40 -3.78 14.23
N LEU A 44 -7.97 -4.92 13.81
CA LEU A 44 -7.84 -5.43 12.45
C LEU A 44 -8.53 -4.54 11.41
N TRP A 45 -9.59 -3.81 11.78
CA TRP A 45 -10.38 -3.02 10.84
C TRP A 45 -9.60 -1.90 10.15
N TYR A 46 -8.60 -1.32 10.81
CA TYR A 46 -7.72 -0.34 10.16
C TYR A 46 -6.93 -0.94 9.00
N SER A 47 -6.47 -2.18 9.17
CA SER A 47 -5.76 -2.90 8.10
C SER A 47 -6.72 -3.28 6.98
N VAL A 48 -7.92 -3.76 7.31
CA VAL A 48 -8.96 -4.09 6.32
C VAL A 48 -9.33 -2.87 5.48
N LEU A 49 -9.57 -1.72 6.12
CA LEU A 49 -9.95 -0.49 5.43
C LEU A 49 -8.83 0.00 4.49
N VAL A 50 -7.58 0.03 4.95
CA VAL A 50 -6.45 0.46 4.11
C VAL A 50 -6.21 -0.49 2.94
N HIS A 51 -6.34 -1.80 3.15
CA HIS A 51 -6.23 -2.78 2.06
C HIS A 51 -7.36 -2.61 1.04
N PHE A 52 -8.60 -2.43 1.50
CA PHE A 52 -9.76 -2.19 0.64
C PHE A 52 -9.58 -0.91 -0.19
N LEU A 53 -9.16 0.20 0.43
CA LEU A 53 -8.91 1.46 -0.27
C LEU A 53 -7.79 1.33 -1.30
N ASN A 54 -6.71 0.62 -0.97
CA ASN A 54 -5.63 0.36 -1.91
C ASN A 54 -6.15 -0.41 -3.14
N ASN A 55 -6.85 -1.54 -2.93
CA ASN A 55 -7.38 -2.34 -4.03
C ASN A 55 -8.41 -1.58 -4.86
N THR A 56 -9.30 -0.83 -4.21
CA THR A 56 -10.29 0.02 -4.88
C THR A 56 -9.60 1.08 -5.73
N SER A 57 -8.54 1.72 -5.23
CA SER A 57 -7.79 2.72 -6.00
C SER A 57 -7.15 2.15 -7.26
N VAL A 58 -6.62 0.91 -7.18
CA VAL A 58 -6.05 0.21 -8.33
C VAL A 58 -7.13 -0.12 -9.36
N VAL A 59 -8.27 -0.66 -8.92
CA VAL A 59 -9.40 -0.98 -9.81
C VAL A 59 -9.95 0.27 -10.49
N VAL A 60 -10.17 1.35 -9.73
CA VAL A 60 -10.65 2.63 -10.27
C VAL A 60 -9.64 3.23 -11.23
N TYR A 61 -8.34 3.19 -10.91
CA TYR A 61 -7.28 3.67 -11.80
C TYR A 61 -7.29 2.92 -13.14
N ILE A 62 -7.34 1.58 -13.09
CA ILE A 62 -7.41 0.73 -14.29
C ILE A 62 -8.68 1.04 -15.08
N TYR A 63 -9.83 1.16 -14.43
CA TYR A 63 -11.11 1.45 -15.08
C TYR A 63 -11.12 2.81 -15.80
N ILE A 64 -10.67 3.87 -15.12
CA ILE A 64 -10.55 5.21 -15.73
C ILE A 64 -9.57 5.18 -16.90
N LYS A 65 -8.47 4.44 -16.78
CA LYS A 65 -7.50 4.29 -17.86
C LYS A 65 -8.08 3.56 -19.06
N GLN A 66 -8.81 2.46 -18.85
CA GLN A 66 -9.44 1.69 -19.93
C GLN A 66 -10.48 2.48 -20.73
N ILE A 67 -11.20 3.41 -20.11
CA ILE A 67 -12.17 4.27 -20.81
C ILE A 67 -11.48 5.27 -21.76
N ASN A 68 -10.25 5.67 -21.45
CA ASN A 68 -9.55 6.77 -22.15
C ASN A 68 -8.51 6.30 -23.17
N VAL A 69 -8.44 5.00 -23.52
CA VAL A 69 -7.50 4.51 -24.54
C VAL A 69 -8.18 4.57 -25.91
N GLU A 70 -7.85 5.57 -26.72
CA GLU A 70 -8.28 5.64 -28.13
C GLU A 70 -7.16 5.20 -29.08
N ASN A 71 -5.87 5.35 -28.72
CA ASN A 71 -4.72 5.05 -29.59
C ASN A 71 -3.54 4.33 -28.89
N LEU A 72 -2.61 3.80 -29.69
CA LEU A 72 -1.40 3.09 -29.22
C LEU A 72 -0.46 3.95 -28.36
N GLU A 73 -0.44 5.27 -28.55
CA GLU A 73 0.36 6.20 -27.74
C GLU A 73 -0.17 6.31 -26.29
N ASP A 74 -1.47 6.15 -26.07
CA ASP A 74 -2.09 6.16 -24.73
C ASP A 74 -1.69 4.94 -23.90
N LEU A 75 -1.34 3.83 -24.58
CA LEU A 75 -0.85 2.58 -23.96
C LEU A 75 0.60 2.71 -23.44
N GLU A 76 1.47 3.45 -24.13
CA GLU A 76 2.84 3.70 -23.67
C GLU A 76 2.86 4.63 -22.45
N MET A 77 2.04 5.68 -22.48
CA MET A 77 1.85 6.58 -21.32
C MET A 77 1.12 5.89 -20.15
N MET A 78 0.40 4.80 -20.40
CA MET A 78 -0.26 3.97 -19.38
C MET A 78 0.73 3.23 -18.47
N ASN A 79 1.90 2.87 -18.99
CA ASN A 79 2.89 2.05 -18.27
C ASN A 79 3.93 2.88 -17.49
N SER A 80 3.99 4.19 -17.72
CA SER A 80 4.92 5.07 -17.01
C SER A 80 4.27 5.74 -15.79
N VAL A 81 4.60 5.27 -14.59
CA VAL A 81 4.33 6.04 -13.37
C VAL A 81 5.40 7.12 -13.24
N SER A 82 5.00 8.39 -13.19
CA SER A 82 5.94 9.50 -12.99
C SER A 82 6.71 9.31 -11.67
N PRO A 83 8.06 9.34 -11.68
CA PRO A 83 8.87 9.24 -10.46
C PRO A 83 8.47 10.26 -9.39
N PHE A 84 8.05 11.46 -9.83
CA PHE A 84 7.54 12.50 -8.93
C PHE A 84 6.26 12.06 -8.21
N ALA A 85 5.30 11.44 -8.91
CA ALA A 85 4.09 10.91 -8.29
C ALA A 85 4.40 9.82 -7.26
N GLY A 86 5.39 8.96 -7.54
CA GLY A 86 5.88 7.95 -6.60
C GLY A 86 6.46 8.56 -5.31
N ILE A 87 7.30 9.60 -5.43
CA ILE A 87 7.89 10.30 -4.27
C ILE A 87 6.80 10.98 -3.43
N VAL A 88 5.87 11.68 -4.06
CA VAL A 88 4.76 12.35 -3.37
C VAL A 88 3.89 11.33 -2.62
N SER A 89 3.55 10.21 -3.28
CA SER A 89 2.77 9.13 -2.67
C SER A 89 3.48 8.56 -1.43
N LEU A 90 4.78 8.30 -1.53
CA LEU A 90 5.59 7.78 -0.43
C LEU A 90 5.66 8.76 0.75
N ALA A 91 5.84 10.06 0.48
CA ALA A 91 5.88 11.10 1.50
C ALA A 91 4.53 11.21 2.25
N VAL A 92 3.43 11.22 1.51
CA VAL A 92 2.07 11.27 2.08
C VAL A 92 1.79 10.01 2.92
N ALA A 93 2.07 8.82 2.38
CA ALA A 93 1.86 7.56 3.09
C ALA A 93 2.69 7.50 4.39
N SER A 94 3.95 7.93 4.35
CA SER A 94 4.83 7.98 5.51
C SER A 94 4.32 8.96 6.57
N GLY A 95 3.85 10.14 6.16
CA GLY A 95 3.26 11.14 7.05
C GLY A 95 1.99 10.65 7.73
N LEU A 96 1.09 10.01 6.98
CA LEU A 96 -0.14 9.41 7.53
C LEU A 96 0.16 8.27 8.51
N LEU A 97 1.12 7.41 8.18
CA LEU A 97 1.53 6.31 9.04
C LEU A 97 2.16 6.83 10.34
N TYR A 98 3.01 7.86 10.26
CA TYR A 98 3.59 8.52 11.43
C TYR A 98 2.52 9.18 12.31
N TYR A 99 1.54 9.87 11.70
CA TYR A 99 0.41 10.45 12.42
C TYR A 99 -0.40 9.38 13.16
N PHE A 100 -0.73 8.28 12.48
CA PHE A 100 -1.46 7.15 13.07
C PHE A 100 -0.70 6.53 14.25
N TYR A 101 0.61 6.34 14.09
CA TYR A 101 1.49 5.87 15.17
C TYR A 101 1.42 6.80 16.38
N ARG A 102 1.55 8.12 16.19
CA ARG A 102 1.49 9.10 17.29
C ARG A 102 0.14 9.04 18.01
N LYS A 103 -0.97 8.97 17.29
CA LYS A 103 -2.31 8.90 17.88
C LYS A 103 -2.54 7.61 18.67
N THR A 104 -2.13 6.46 18.12
CA THR A 104 -2.28 5.17 18.81
C THR A 104 -1.43 5.08 20.08
N GLN A 105 -0.21 5.61 20.07
CA GLN A 105 0.63 5.65 21.28
C GLN A 105 0.09 6.60 22.36
N LEU A 106 -0.55 7.71 21.98
CA LEU A 106 -1.20 8.63 22.93
C LEU A 106 -2.40 7.98 23.61
N LEU A 107 -3.21 7.19 22.88
CA LEU A 107 -4.40 6.52 23.41
C LEU A 107 -4.08 5.29 24.27
N ARG A 108 -2.83 4.82 24.23
CA ARG A 108 -2.38 3.61 24.95
C ARG A 108 -1.67 3.94 26.28
N LYS A 109 -1.44 5.23 26.57
CA LYS A 109 -1.05 5.73 27.90
C LYS A 109 -2.27 5.92 28.77
#